data_AF-L8GQ29-F1
#
_entry.id   AF-L8GQ29-F1
#
_cell.length_a   1.000
_cell.length_b   1.000
_cell.length_c   1.000
_cell.angle_alpha   90.00
_cell.angle_beta   90.00
_cell.angle_gamma   90.00
#
_symmetry.space_group_name_H-M   'P 1'
#
loop_
_entity.id
_entity.type
_entity.pdbx_description
1 polymer ?
#
loop_
_entity_poly.entity_id
_entity_poly.type
_entity_poly.pdbx_seq_one_letter_code
_entity_poly.pdbx_strand_id
1 'polypeptide(L)'
;MHDSTKLSKHAAASTRGGEEARHLEALTDAGKVNIDLLLIKATSTLNLLDIFRRTYDGSHTDLPYVIYQKVKKFSITPYKESETGELEEVEEIIDVDGELKGCTPFTCEVMPQTLRIVL
;
A
#
# COMPACT_ATOMS: atom_id res chain seq x y z
N MET A 1 -8.32 4.54 72.24
CA MET A 1 -7.24 5.49 72.57
C MET A 1 -6.10 5.24 71.59
N HIS A 2 -5.80 6.24 70.73
CA HIS A 2 -4.60 6.42 69.88
C HIS A 2 -4.28 5.29 68.87
N ASP A 3 -3.99 5.54 67.59
CA ASP A 3 -3.28 6.68 66.99
C ASP A 3 -3.63 6.82 65.50
N SER A 4 -3.63 8.04 65.00
CA SER A 4 -3.74 8.42 63.59
C SER A 4 -2.41 9.03 63.16
N THR A 5 -1.71 8.46 62.18
CA THR A 5 -0.67 9.22 61.46
C THR A 5 -0.60 8.85 59.97
N LYS A 6 -0.66 9.90 59.14
CA LYS A 6 -0.54 10.00 57.67
C LYS A 6 0.85 9.60 57.13
N LEU A 7 0.92 9.21 55.85
CA LEU A 7 1.73 9.81 54.74
C LEU A 7 1.72 8.84 53.52
N SER A 8 1.04 9.11 52.40
CA SER A 8 1.48 9.92 51.23
C SER A 8 2.85 9.52 50.65
N LYS A 9 2.90 8.92 49.44
CA LYS A 9 3.49 9.48 48.19
C LYS A 9 3.88 8.42 47.12
N HIS A 10 3.66 8.81 45.85
CA HIS A 10 4.37 8.39 44.63
C HIS A 10 4.11 6.96 44.11
N ALA A 11 4.00 6.67 42.82
CA ALA A 11 4.06 7.47 41.60
C ALA A 11 3.37 6.68 40.47
N ALA A 12 2.95 7.40 39.45
CA ALA A 12 2.45 6.89 38.18
C ALA A 12 3.32 5.75 37.63
N ALA A 13 2.72 4.58 37.45
CA ALA A 13 3.34 3.48 36.74
C ALA A 13 2.72 3.36 35.35
N SER A 14 3.59 3.48 34.35
CA SER A 14 3.45 2.95 32.99
C SER A 14 2.63 3.75 31.96
N THR A 15 3.03 4.99 31.70
CA THR A 15 2.80 5.65 30.40
C THR A 15 3.86 5.26 29.36
N ARG A 16 4.99 4.70 29.81
CA ARG A 16 6.18 4.45 28.97
C ARG A 16 6.04 3.25 28.01
N GLY A 17 5.34 2.19 28.42
CA GLY A 17 5.16 1.00 27.60
C GLY A 17 4.21 1.19 26.40
N GLY A 18 3.27 2.14 26.50
CA GLY A 18 2.36 2.47 25.40
C GLY A 18 3.00 3.31 24.30
N GLU A 19 3.97 4.15 24.65
CA GLU A 19 4.71 4.99 23.70
C GLU A 19 5.78 4.18 22.95
N GLU A 20 6.50 3.29 23.64
CA GLU A 20 7.44 2.35 23.00
C GLU A 20 6.72 1.34 22.10
N ALA A 21 5.57 0.79 22.50
CA ALA A 21 4.78 -0.11 21.66
C ALA A 21 4.26 0.59 20.40
N ARG A 22 3.81 1.85 20.51
CA ARG A 22 3.38 2.66 19.36
C ARG A 22 4.54 3.08 18.46
N HIS A 23 5.72 3.32 19.03
CA HIS A 23 6.93 3.61 18.27
C HIS A 23 7.44 2.37 17.54
N LEU A 24 7.40 1.19 18.18
CA LEU A 24 7.66 -0.09 17.53
C LEU A 24 6.60 -0.40 16.46
N GLU A 25 5.32 -0.15 16.70
CA GLU A 25 4.26 -0.30 15.68
C GLU A 25 4.51 0.64 14.49
N ALA A 26 4.83 1.92 14.74
CA ALA A 26 5.14 2.89 13.70
C ALA A 26 6.43 2.54 12.93
N LEU A 27 7.44 1.99 13.60
CA LEU A 27 8.65 1.46 12.97
C LEU A 27 8.36 0.18 12.17
N THR A 28 7.42 -0.67 12.61
CA THR A 28 6.95 -1.82 11.84
C THR A 28 6.06 -1.41 10.67
N ASP A 29 5.32 -0.31 10.75
CA ASP A 29 4.49 0.20 9.66
C ASP A 29 5.33 0.93 8.60
N ALA A 30 6.35 1.69 9.03
CA ALA A 30 7.41 2.21 8.16
C ALA A 30 8.29 1.09 7.56
N GLY A 31 8.32 -0.09 8.19
CA GLY A 31 9.03 -1.30 7.75
C GLY A 31 8.17 -2.34 7.01
N LYS A 32 6.86 -2.10 6.82
CA LYS A 32 6.00 -2.99 6.02
C LYS A 32 6.25 -2.75 4.54
N VAL A 33 7.13 -3.55 3.95
CA VAL A 33 7.35 -3.56 2.49
C VAL A 33 6.07 -4.01 1.79
N ASN A 34 5.38 -3.08 1.15
CA ASN A 34 4.16 -3.34 0.38
C ASN A 34 4.40 -2.88 -1.06
N ILE A 35 3.62 -3.42 -1.99
CA ILE A 35 3.44 -2.86 -3.33
C ILE A 35 2.37 -1.78 -3.24
N ASP A 36 2.68 -0.60 -3.75
CA ASP A 36 1.70 0.45 -4.03
C ASP A 36 0.97 0.10 -5.33
N LEU A 37 -0.27 -0.39 -5.23
CA LEU A 37 -1.09 -0.76 -6.37
C LEU A 37 -2.08 0.35 -6.69
N LEU A 38 -1.97 0.89 -7.91
CA LEU A 38 -2.91 1.86 -8.46
C LEU A 38 -3.69 1.22 -9.62
N LEU A 39 -5.03 1.26 -9.55
CA LEU A 39 -5.92 0.86 -10.63
C LEU A 39 -6.70 2.09 -11.12
N ILE A 40 -6.47 2.44 -12.38
CA ILE A 40 -7.14 3.57 -13.04
C ILE A 40 -8.40 3.07 -13.75
N LYS A 41 -9.57 3.56 -13.33
CA LYS A 41 -10.88 3.27 -13.91
C LYS A 41 -11.41 4.42 -14.78
N ALA A 42 -10.53 5.32 -15.21
CA ALA A 42 -10.89 6.46 -16.03
C ALA A 42 -11.46 6.01 -17.38
N THR A 43 -12.63 6.56 -17.75
CA THR A 43 -13.32 6.25 -19.02
C THR A 43 -13.21 7.38 -20.05
N SER A 44 -12.57 8.50 -19.71
CA SER A 44 -12.44 9.66 -20.57
C SER A 44 -11.02 10.23 -20.55
N THR A 45 -10.61 10.86 -21.65
CA THR A 45 -9.31 11.55 -21.76
C THR A 45 -9.16 12.68 -20.75
N LEU A 46 -10.25 13.39 -20.41
CA LEU A 46 -10.22 14.46 -19.41
C LEU A 46 -9.95 13.94 -18.00
N ASN A 47 -10.48 12.76 -17.66
CA ASN A 47 -10.16 12.10 -16.39
C ASN A 47 -8.68 11.72 -16.34
N LEU A 48 -8.14 11.21 -17.44
CA LEU A 48 -6.72 10.86 -17.51
C LEU A 48 -5.82 12.11 -17.38
N LEU A 49 -6.19 13.23 -17.98
CA LEU A 49 -5.48 14.50 -17.82
C LEU A 49 -5.53 15.01 -16.36
N ASP A 50 -6.64 14.86 -15.66
CA ASP A 50 -6.77 15.23 -14.23
C ASP A 50 -5.83 14.38 -13.36
N ILE A 51 -5.72 13.07 -13.63
CA ILE A 51 -4.74 12.18 -12.96
C ILE A 51 -3.33 12.73 -13.14
N PHE A 52 -2.91 12.95 -14.39
CA PHE A 52 -1.54 13.41 -14.67
C PHE A 52 -1.20 14.73 -13.98
N ARG A 53 -2.15 15.66 -13.89
CA ARG A 53 -1.95 16.93 -13.17
C ARG A 53 -1.76 16.72 -11.67
N ARG A 54 -2.53 15.81 -11.07
CA ARG A 54 -2.48 15.51 -9.62
C ARG A 54 -1.38 14.52 -9.23
N THR A 55 -0.70 13.91 -10.19
CA THR A 55 0.52 13.15 -9.90
C THR A 55 1.62 14.07 -9.34
N TYR A 56 1.69 15.33 -9.81
CA TYR A 56 2.71 16.28 -9.37
C TYR A 56 2.63 16.69 -7.90
N ASP A 57 1.41 16.77 -7.35
CA ASP A 57 1.18 17.12 -5.94
C ASP A 57 0.82 15.90 -5.06
N GLY A 58 0.72 14.72 -5.67
CA GLY A 58 0.38 13.47 -4.99
C GLY A 58 -1.12 13.24 -4.76
N SER A 59 -2.02 14.17 -5.11
CA SER A 59 -3.46 14.07 -4.84
C SER A 59 -4.25 13.19 -5.84
N HIS A 60 -3.57 12.55 -6.79
CA HIS A 60 -4.20 11.69 -7.80
C HIS A 60 -4.89 10.46 -7.20
N THR A 61 -4.50 10.01 -6.01
CA THR A 61 -5.13 8.90 -5.28
C THR A 61 -6.48 9.26 -4.64
N ASP A 62 -6.80 10.55 -4.53
CA ASP A 62 -8.08 11.04 -3.99
C ASP A 62 -9.20 11.05 -5.05
N LEU A 63 -8.87 10.76 -6.32
CA LEU A 63 -9.82 10.76 -7.43
C LEU A 63 -10.74 9.53 -7.39
N PRO A 64 -12.07 9.67 -7.63
CA PRO A 64 -13.03 8.57 -7.49
C PRO A 64 -12.85 7.44 -8.53
N TYR A 65 -12.05 7.68 -9.56
CA TYR A 65 -11.70 6.72 -10.61
C TYR A 65 -10.24 6.25 -10.52
N VAL A 66 -9.58 6.48 -9.38
CA VAL A 66 -8.29 5.89 -9.03
C VAL A 66 -8.49 5.06 -7.77
N ILE A 67 -8.22 3.77 -7.85
CA ILE A 67 -8.22 2.88 -6.69
C ILE A 67 -6.76 2.71 -6.25
N TYR A 68 -6.46 3.08 -5.01
CA TYR A 68 -5.13 2.93 -4.42
C TYR A 68 -5.18 1.94 -3.26
N GLN A 69 -4.31 0.93 -3.30
CA GLN A 69 -4.20 -0.09 -2.26
C GLN A 69 -2.73 -0.44 -2.00
N LYS A 70 -2.38 -0.65 -0.73
CA LYS A 70 -1.10 -1.25 -0.34
C LYS A 70 -1.27 -2.75 -0.16
N VAL A 71 -0.58 -3.55 -0.96
CA VAL A 71 -0.73 -5.02 -0.98
C VAL A 71 0.61 -5.73 -0.80
N LYS A 72 0.58 -6.98 -0.32
CA LYS A 72 1.77 -7.86 -0.29
C LYS A 72 1.93 -8.69 -1.56
N LYS A 73 0.79 -9.01 -2.19
CA LYS A 73 0.70 -9.91 -3.32
C LYS A 73 -0.53 -9.54 -4.15
N PHE A 74 -0.42 -9.64 -5.47
CA PHE A 74 -1.54 -9.49 -6.39
C PHE A 74 -1.34 -10.32 -7.65
N SER A 75 -2.41 -10.49 -8.42
CA SER A 75 -2.38 -11.14 -9.74
C SER A 75 -3.22 -10.33 -10.72
N ILE A 76 -2.82 -10.33 -12.00
CA ILE A 76 -3.57 -9.72 -13.09
C ILE A 76 -3.75 -10.76 -14.20
N THR A 77 -5.01 -10.92 -14.60
CA THR A 77 -5.44 -11.72 -15.75
C THR A 77 -6.40 -10.87 -16.57
N PRO A 78 -5.99 -10.40 -17.77
CA PRO A 78 -6.87 -9.62 -18.62
C PRO A 78 -7.76 -10.55 -19.43
N TYR A 79 -8.97 -10.06 -19.69
CA TYR A 79 -9.99 -10.75 -20.46
C TYR A 79 -10.44 -9.85 -21.60
N LYS A 80 -10.69 -10.44 -22.77
CA LYS A 80 -11.30 -9.76 -23.91
C LYS A 80 -12.56 -10.51 -24.29
N GLU A 81 -13.61 -9.75 -24.61
CA GLU A 81 -14.84 -10.31 -25.16
C GLU A 81 -14.61 -10.72 -26.62
N SER A 82 -14.91 -11.98 -26.93
CA SER A 82 -14.83 -12.54 -28.28
C SER A 82 -16.04 -12.13 -29.13
N GLU A 83 -16.00 -12.45 -30.42
CA GLU A 83 -17.15 -12.20 -31.32
C GLU A 83 -18.41 -12.97 -30.91
N THR A 84 -18.26 -14.05 -30.13
CA THR A 84 -19.36 -14.86 -29.60
C THR A 84 -19.88 -14.36 -28.25
N GLY A 85 -19.27 -13.31 -27.68
CA GLY A 85 -19.61 -12.77 -26.35
C GLY A 85 -19.00 -13.54 -25.19
N GLU A 86 -18.07 -14.46 -25.45
CA GLU A 86 -17.34 -15.20 -24.43
C GLU A 86 -16.11 -14.40 -23.98
N LEU A 87 -15.79 -14.41 -22.69
CA LEU A 87 -14.57 -13.78 -22.17
C LEU A 87 -13.42 -14.76 -22.33
N GLU A 88 -12.44 -14.38 -23.14
CA GLU A 88 -11.21 -15.12 -23.34
C GLU A 88 -10.06 -14.43 -22.60
N GLU A 89 -9.24 -15.22 -21.90
CA GLU A 89 -7.99 -14.72 -21.34
C GLU A 89 -7.05 -14.31 -22.47
N VAL A 90 -6.44 -13.15 -22.32
CA VAL A 90 -5.48 -12.62 -23.31
C VAL A 90 -4.12 -12.37 -22.69
N GLU A 91 -3.10 -12.40 -23.53
CA GLU A 91 -1.76 -11.98 -23.13
C GLU A 91 -1.53 -10.52 -23.51
N GLU A 92 -1.09 -9.72 -22.54
CA GLU A 92 -0.66 -8.34 -22.74
C GLU A 92 0.78 -8.17 -22.27
N ILE A 93 1.53 -7.33 -22.98
CA ILE A 93 2.94 -7.04 -22.68
C ILE A 93 3.01 -6.17 -21.42
N ILE A 94 3.94 -6.51 -20.52
CA ILE A 94 4.17 -5.77 -19.28
C ILE A 94 5.41 -4.89 -19.41
N ASP A 95 5.35 -3.69 -18.82
CA ASP A 95 6.52 -2.85 -18.56
C ASP A 95 7.01 -3.10 -17.12
N VAL A 96 8.24 -3.58 -16.97
CA VAL A 96 8.92 -3.80 -15.70
C VAL A 96 10.17 -2.96 -15.67
N ASP A 97 10.24 -2.00 -14.75
CA ASP A 97 11.37 -1.08 -14.56
C ASP A 97 11.77 -0.29 -15.83
N GLY A 98 10.84 -0.03 -16.75
CA GLY A 98 11.08 0.67 -18.01
C GLY A 98 11.46 -0.26 -19.18
N GLU A 99 11.44 -1.58 -18.97
CA GLU A 99 11.65 -2.59 -20.00
C GLU A 99 10.36 -3.36 -20.31
N LEU A 100 10.04 -3.48 -21.60
CA LEU A 100 8.92 -4.31 -22.07
C LEU A 100 9.31 -5.80 -21.94
N LYS A 101 8.97 -6.41 -20.81
CA LYS A 101 9.34 -7.78 -20.41
C LYS A 101 8.18 -8.48 -19.73
N GLY A 102 7.96 -9.73 -20.12
CA GLY A 102 6.90 -10.58 -19.56
C GLY A 102 5.53 -10.34 -20.21
N CYS A 103 4.56 -11.15 -19.80
CA CYS A 103 3.17 -11.05 -20.24
C CYS A 103 2.22 -11.37 -19.09
N THR A 104 0.99 -10.89 -19.20
CA THR A 104 -0.13 -11.41 -18.41
C THR A 104 -0.56 -12.79 -18.94
N PRO A 105 -1.17 -13.65 -18.11
CA PRO A 105 -1.44 -13.46 -16.70
C PRO A 105 -0.17 -13.54 -15.84
N PHE A 106 -0.13 -12.77 -14.76
CA PHE A 106 0.98 -12.84 -13.82
C PHE A 106 0.53 -12.75 -12.36
N THR A 107 1.42 -13.18 -11.48
CA THR A 107 1.31 -12.99 -10.03
C THR A 107 2.59 -12.36 -9.52
N CYS A 108 2.46 -11.35 -8.67
CA CYS A 108 3.56 -10.62 -8.06
C CYS A 108 3.44 -10.68 -6.53
N GLU A 109 4.56 -10.89 -5.84
CA GLU A 109 4.63 -10.93 -4.38
C GLU A 109 5.89 -10.19 -3.90
N VAL A 110 5.74 -9.39 -2.85
CA VAL A 110 6.87 -8.73 -2.20
C VAL A 110 7.77 -9.77 -1.55
N MET A 111 9.06 -9.73 -1.85
CA MET A 111 10.08 -10.43 -1.09
C MET A 111 10.74 -9.43 -0.11
N PRO A 112 10.38 -9.44 1.18
CA PRO A 112 10.89 -8.47 2.14
C PRO A 112 12.39 -8.70 2.38
N GLN A 113 13.16 -7.61 2.43
CA GLN A 113 14.57 -7.62 2.84
C GLN A 113 15.48 -8.55 2.01
N THR A 114 15.13 -8.81 0.75
CA THR A 114 15.93 -9.70 -0.13
C THR A 114 17.32 -9.16 -0.44
N LEU A 115 17.47 -7.84 -0.49
CA LEU A 115 18.74 -7.19 -0.78
C LEU A 115 19.15 -6.30 0.38
N ARG A 116 20.45 -6.31 0.68
CA ARG A 116 21.09 -5.33 1.57
C ARG A 116 21.79 -4.30 0.70
N ILE A 117 21.31 -3.06 0.76
CA ILE A 117 21.86 -1.93 0.01
C ILE A 117 22.69 -1.07 0.97
N VAL A 118 23.80 -0.52 0.47
CA VAL A 118 24.54 0.55 1.15
C VAL A 118 24.05 1.86 0.54
N LEU A 119 23.47 2.72 1.38
CA LEU A 119 22.95 4.04 1.01
C LEU A 119 24.01 5.13 1.21
#